data_AF-A0A399SH00-F1
#
_entry.id   AF-A0A399SH00-F1
#
_cell.length_a   1.000
_cell.length_b   1.000
_cell.length_c   1.000
_cell.angle_alpha   90.00
_cell.angle_beta   90.00
_cell.angle_gamma   90.00
#
_symmetry.space_group_name_H-M   'P 1'
#
loop_
_entity.id
_entity.type
_entity.pdbx_description
1 polymer ?
#
loop_
_entity_poly.entity_id
_entity_poly.type
_entity_poly.pdbx_seq_one_letter_code
_entity_poly.pdbx_strand_id
1 'polypeptide(L)'
;AREVEAMAEGVKQSSHNIDNAQRQLSGLLGASETLIRLTASTGVQSADTPFIEAVQAAAGKISALFESALARGDISESDLFDRDYVPVPNTDPPQHMTRFTAFTDRVLPAVQEPLLKLDSRVVFCAAVDTNGYLPTHNLKFSQPQGSDQVWNAANSRNRRLFTDRTGLGAAR
;
A
#
# COMPACT_ATOMS: atom_id res chain seq x y z
N ALA A 1 31.55 -37.80 9.71
CA ALA A 1 30.66 -38.07 8.56
C ALA A 1 29.21 -38.28 9.02
N ARG A 2 28.88 -39.35 9.75
CA ARG A 2 27.50 -39.66 10.19
C ARG A 2 26.82 -38.58 11.06
N GLU A 3 27.54 -37.93 11.97
CA GLU A 3 26.97 -36.88 12.83
C GLU A 3 26.61 -35.61 12.06
N VAL A 4 27.40 -35.25 11.04
CA VAL A 4 27.13 -34.11 10.16
C VAL A 4 25.89 -34.37 9.29
N GLU A 5 25.71 -35.63 8.86
CA GLU A 5 24.57 -36.07 8.06
C GLU A 5 23.27 -36.09 8.88
N ALA A 6 23.33 -36.56 10.14
CA ALA A 6 22.21 -36.48 11.07
C ALA A 6 21.81 -35.04 11.42
N MET A 7 22.79 -34.15 11.60
CA MET A 7 22.54 -32.72 11.83
C MET A 7 21.93 -32.04 10.59
N ALA A 8 22.41 -32.37 9.39
CA ALA A 8 21.85 -31.86 8.14
C ALA A 8 20.38 -32.29 7.96
N GLU A 9 20.05 -33.53 8.33
CA GLU A 9 18.67 -34.03 8.27
C GLU A 9 17.78 -33.36 9.34
N GLY A 10 18.30 -33.15 10.56
CA GLY A 10 17.60 -32.40 11.60
C GLY A 10 17.32 -30.94 11.22
N VAL A 11 18.25 -30.29 10.51
CA VAL A 11 18.06 -28.93 9.96
C VAL A 11 16.99 -28.93 8.88
N LYS A 12 17.01 -29.88 7.93
CA LYS A 12 15.96 -29.99 6.91
C LYS A 12 14.58 -30.20 7.52
N GLN A 13 14.47 -31.10 8.49
CA GLN A 13 13.21 -31.35 9.18
C GLN A 13 12.70 -30.11 9.92
N SER A 14 13.61 -29.36 10.55
CA SER A 14 13.28 -28.10 11.22
C SER A 14 12.80 -27.04 10.23
N SER A 15 13.46 -26.89 9.07
CA SER A 15 13.01 -26.00 8.00
C SER A 15 11.61 -26.37 7.52
N HIS A 16 11.34 -27.65 7.25
CA HIS A 16 10.02 -28.13 6.88
C HIS A 16 8.95 -27.83 7.94
N ASN A 17 9.29 -27.98 9.22
CA ASN A 17 8.37 -27.66 10.31
C ASN A 17 8.07 -26.17 10.39
N ILE A 18 9.09 -25.31 10.18
CA ILE A 18 8.91 -23.85 10.12
C ILE A 18 8.03 -23.45 8.94
N ASP A 19 8.26 -24.03 7.75
CA ASP A 19 7.44 -23.77 6.56
C ASP A 19 5.98 -24.16 6.81
N ASN A 20 5.74 -25.28 7.47
CA ASN A 20 4.40 -25.73 7.86
C ASN A 20 3.73 -24.76 8.83
N ALA A 21 4.46 -24.33 9.87
CA ALA A 21 3.96 -23.36 10.84
C ALA A 21 3.63 -22.01 10.19
N GLN A 22 4.48 -21.53 9.29
CA GLN A 22 4.25 -20.30 8.53
C GLN A 22 3.01 -20.39 7.65
N ARG A 23 2.77 -21.54 6.99
CA ARG A 23 1.55 -21.76 6.20
C ARG A 23 0.30 -21.76 7.07
N GLN A 24 0.33 -22.40 8.24
CA GLN A 24 -0.80 -22.41 9.18
C GLN A 24 -1.11 -21.00 9.71
N LEU A 25 -0.08 -20.25 10.14
CA LEU A 25 -0.25 -18.87 10.60
C LEU A 25 -0.81 -17.97 9.50
N SER A 26 -0.35 -18.13 8.26
CA SER A 26 -0.89 -17.40 7.10
C SER A 26 -2.36 -17.73 6.86
N GLY A 27 -2.76 -18.99 7.01
CA GLY A 27 -4.17 -19.42 6.92
C GLY A 27 -5.04 -18.80 8.01
N LEU A 28 -4.58 -18.80 9.27
CA LEU A 28 -5.30 -18.19 10.38
C LEU A 28 -5.47 -16.67 10.23
N LEU A 29 -4.44 -15.99 9.72
CA LEU A 29 -4.53 -14.56 9.39
C LEU A 29 -5.61 -14.31 8.32
N GLY A 30 -5.63 -15.10 7.24
CA GLY A 30 -6.64 -14.95 6.18
C GLY A 30 -8.08 -15.22 6.66
N ALA A 31 -8.27 -16.22 7.53
CA ALA A 31 -9.57 -16.47 8.15
C ALA A 31 -10.01 -15.30 9.05
N SER A 32 -9.08 -14.70 9.79
CA SER A 32 -9.35 -13.54 10.65
C SER A 32 -9.73 -12.30 9.83
N GLU A 33 -8.99 -12.01 8.75
CA GLU A 33 -9.32 -10.92 7.81
C GLU A 33 -10.72 -11.10 7.20
N THR A 34 -11.10 -12.35 6.89
CA THR A 34 -12.43 -12.67 6.37
C THR A 34 -13.52 -12.38 7.40
N LEU A 35 -13.33 -12.78 8.66
CA LEU A 35 -14.28 -12.50 9.73
C LEU A 35 -14.42 -11.00 10.02
N ILE A 36 -13.32 -10.26 10.00
CA ILE A 36 -13.33 -8.79 10.16
C ILE A 36 -14.15 -8.17 9.02
N ARG A 37 -13.91 -8.58 7.77
CA ARG A 37 -14.65 -8.09 6.60
C ARG A 37 -16.15 -8.39 6.68
N LEU A 38 -16.52 -9.61 7.06
CA LEU A 38 -17.91 -10.02 7.24
C LEU A 38 -18.59 -9.23 8.35
N THR A 39 -17.89 -9.01 9.47
CA THR A 39 -18.42 -8.22 10.58
C THR A 39 -18.67 -6.79 10.13
N ALA A 40 -17.71 -6.16 9.44
CA ALA A 40 -17.87 -4.84 8.88
C ALA A 40 -19.04 -4.75 7.88
N SER A 41 -19.27 -5.78 7.06
CA SER A 41 -20.36 -5.79 6.07
C SER A 41 -21.75 -6.02 6.68
N THR A 42 -21.86 -6.50 7.92
CA THR A 42 -23.14 -6.67 8.62
C THR A 42 -23.76 -5.34 9.09
N GLY A 43 -23.02 -4.24 9.04
CA GLY A 43 -23.47 -2.93 9.52
C GLY A 43 -23.41 -2.74 11.04
N VAL A 44 -22.90 -3.74 11.77
CA VAL A 44 -22.62 -3.60 13.21
C VAL A 44 -21.46 -2.63 13.41
N GLN A 45 -21.70 -1.61 14.24
CA GLN A 45 -20.68 -0.63 14.61
C GLN A 45 -19.56 -1.31 15.41
N SER A 46 -18.32 -1.08 14.99
CA SER A 46 -17.11 -1.60 15.61
C SER A 46 -16.11 -0.47 15.86
N ALA A 47 -15.01 -0.77 16.54
CA ALA A 47 -13.91 0.17 16.72
C ALA A 47 -13.27 0.61 15.37
N ASP A 48 -13.50 -0.16 14.30
CA ASP A 48 -12.96 0.10 12.96
C ASP A 48 -13.93 0.93 12.09
N THR A 49 -15.21 0.99 12.45
CA THR A 49 -16.23 1.66 11.64
C THR A 49 -15.89 3.11 11.29
N PRO A 50 -15.39 3.96 12.22
CA PRO A 50 -15.01 5.33 11.89
C PRO A 50 -13.92 5.43 10.81
N PHE A 51 -12.99 4.46 10.77
CA PHE A 51 -11.94 4.42 9.75
C PHE A 51 -12.47 3.98 8.39
N ILE A 52 -13.35 2.98 8.38
CA ILE A 52 -14.00 2.47 7.17
C ILE A 52 -14.83 3.58 6.53
N GLU A 53 -15.65 4.27 7.31
CA GLU A 53 -16.48 5.38 6.83
C GLU A 53 -15.62 6.53 6.30
N ALA A 54 -14.55 6.89 7.01
CA ALA A 54 -13.65 7.96 6.59
C ALA A 54 -12.92 7.64 5.28
N VAL A 55 -12.41 6.41 5.12
CA VAL A 55 -11.71 6.02 3.88
C VAL A 55 -12.66 5.87 2.70
N GLN A 56 -13.89 5.39 2.92
CA GLN A 56 -14.93 5.34 1.88
C GLN A 56 -15.33 6.75 1.43
N ALA A 57 -15.52 7.69 2.38
CA ALA A 57 -15.81 9.07 2.05
C ALA A 57 -14.65 9.75 1.31
N ALA A 58 -13.40 9.47 1.68
CA ALA A 58 -12.22 9.95 0.97
C ALA A 58 -12.11 9.37 -0.44
N ALA A 59 -12.38 8.08 -0.62
CA ALA A 59 -12.42 7.44 -1.93
C ALA A 59 -13.47 8.12 -2.83
N GLY A 60 -14.68 8.36 -2.33
CA GLY A 60 -15.72 9.09 -3.08
C GLY A 60 -15.29 10.50 -3.50
N LYS A 61 -14.58 11.23 -2.63
CA LYS A 61 -14.02 12.55 -2.97
C LYS A 61 -12.96 12.46 -4.06
N ILE A 62 -12.06 11.48 -3.98
CA ILE A 62 -11.03 11.25 -5.00
C ILE A 62 -11.65 10.89 -6.34
N SER A 63 -12.65 9.99 -6.36
CA SER A 63 -13.41 9.65 -7.57
C SER A 63 -14.02 10.89 -8.22
N ALA A 64 -14.74 11.72 -7.45
CA ALA A 64 -15.34 12.94 -7.97
C ALA A 64 -14.28 13.95 -8.49
N LEU A 65 -13.13 14.06 -7.82
CA LEU A 65 -12.01 14.89 -8.29
C LEU A 65 -11.45 14.40 -9.63
N PHE A 66 -11.27 13.09 -9.78
CA PHE A 66 -10.72 12.48 -10.99
C PHE A 66 -11.71 12.59 -12.15
N GLU A 67 -12.99 12.26 -11.93
CA GLU A 67 -14.06 12.43 -12.91
C GLU A 67 -14.16 13.87 -13.39
N SER A 68 -14.12 14.83 -12.47
CA SER A 68 -14.16 16.25 -12.80
C SER A 68 -12.91 16.69 -13.58
N ALA A 69 -11.73 16.16 -13.24
CA ALA A 69 -10.49 16.46 -13.96
C ALA A 69 -10.50 15.92 -15.39
N LEU A 70 -11.01 14.70 -15.59
CA LEU A 70 -11.25 14.13 -16.92
C LEU A 70 -12.23 14.99 -17.72
N ALA A 71 -13.35 15.39 -17.13
CA ALA A 71 -14.36 16.21 -17.79
C ALA A 71 -13.84 17.59 -18.21
N ARG A 72 -12.90 18.17 -17.45
CA ARG A 72 -12.23 19.44 -17.79
C ARG A 72 -11.06 19.28 -18.76
N GLY A 73 -10.58 18.06 -18.99
CA GLY A 73 -9.37 17.80 -19.78
C GLY A 73 -8.06 18.11 -19.04
N ASP A 74 -8.06 18.17 -17.70
CA ASP A 74 -6.85 18.38 -16.90
C ASP A 74 -5.88 17.17 -16.97
N ILE A 75 -6.43 16.00 -17.30
CA ILE A 75 -5.72 14.74 -17.58
C ILE A 75 -6.56 13.93 -18.57
N SER A 76 -5.93 13.16 -19.44
CA SER A 76 -6.64 12.22 -20.32
C SER A 76 -6.94 10.90 -19.61
N GLU A 77 -7.96 10.17 -20.07
CA GLU A 77 -8.24 8.82 -19.55
C GLU A 77 -7.04 7.88 -19.73
N SER A 78 -6.39 7.94 -20.89
CA SER A 78 -5.19 7.14 -21.17
C SER A 78 -4.03 7.44 -20.22
N ASP A 79 -3.87 8.70 -19.79
CA ASP A 79 -2.82 9.07 -18.84
C ASP A 79 -3.20 8.70 -17.41
N LEU A 80 -4.48 8.85 -17.04
CA LEU A 80 -4.97 8.51 -15.70
C LEU A 80 -4.87 7.01 -15.40
N PHE A 81 -5.06 6.18 -16.43
CA PHE A 81 -4.95 4.72 -16.34
C PHE A 81 -3.62 4.18 -16.90
N ASP A 82 -2.62 5.04 -17.07
CA ASP A 82 -1.28 4.64 -17.50
C ASP A 82 -0.68 3.58 -16.56
N ARG A 83 -0.03 2.57 -17.13
CA ARG A 83 0.61 1.47 -16.39
C ARG A 83 2.09 1.33 -16.76
N ASP A 84 2.63 2.28 -17.51
CA ASP A 84 4.05 2.33 -17.85
C ASP A 84 4.83 2.93 -16.68
N TYR A 85 5.28 2.06 -15.76
CA TYR A 85 6.06 2.46 -14.58
C TYR A 85 7.52 2.76 -14.98
N VAL A 86 7.78 3.99 -15.40
CA VAL A 86 9.11 4.43 -15.81
C VAL A 86 10.02 4.58 -14.58
N PRO A 87 11.12 3.82 -14.46
CA PRO A 87 12.02 3.94 -13.31
C PRO A 87 12.64 5.33 -13.19
N VAL A 88 12.71 5.85 -11.98
CA VAL A 88 13.44 7.09 -11.65
C VAL A 88 14.90 6.71 -11.41
N PRO A 89 15.85 7.24 -12.21
CA PRO A 89 17.25 6.89 -12.06
C PRO A 89 17.81 7.32 -10.71
N ASN A 90 18.79 6.57 -10.21
CA ASN A 90 19.51 6.86 -8.97
C ASN A 90 18.61 6.94 -7.72
N THR A 91 17.60 6.06 -7.62
CA THR A 91 16.73 5.96 -6.45
C THR A 91 16.90 4.63 -5.71
N ASP A 92 16.94 4.71 -4.39
CA ASP A 92 17.03 3.55 -3.49
C ASP A 92 16.29 3.86 -2.17
N PRO A 93 15.11 3.26 -1.91
CA PRO A 93 14.43 2.25 -2.74
C PRO A 93 14.00 2.75 -4.13
N PRO A 94 13.84 1.85 -5.12
CA PRO A 94 13.44 2.22 -6.48
C PRO A 94 12.11 2.98 -6.53
N GLN A 95 12.11 4.13 -7.18
CA GLN A 95 10.92 4.90 -7.50
C GLN A 95 10.59 4.83 -8.99
N HIS A 96 9.32 5.00 -9.33
CA HIS A 96 8.80 4.96 -10.68
C HIS A 96 7.82 6.12 -10.90
N MET A 97 7.71 6.57 -12.14
CA MET A 97 6.75 7.57 -12.57
C MET A 97 5.79 6.97 -13.58
N THR A 98 4.56 7.46 -13.56
CA THR A 98 3.52 7.24 -14.57
C THR A 98 3.02 8.60 -15.02
N ARG A 99 2.26 8.66 -16.12
CA ARG A 99 1.73 9.93 -16.64
C ARG A 99 0.79 10.64 -15.65
N PHE A 100 0.11 9.90 -14.78
CA PHE A 100 -0.79 10.49 -13.78
C PHE A 100 -0.11 10.95 -12.49
N THR A 101 1.17 10.63 -12.25
CA THR A 101 1.83 10.93 -10.97
C THR A 101 1.84 12.43 -10.66
N ALA A 102 2.12 13.27 -11.67
CA ALA A 102 2.12 14.73 -11.47
C ALA A 102 0.72 15.29 -11.21
N PHE A 103 -0.32 14.65 -11.74
CA PHE A 103 -1.71 15.02 -11.47
C PHE A 103 -2.09 14.66 -10.04
N THR A 104 -1.78 13.45 -9.59
CA THR A 104 -2.08 13.01 -8.22
C THR A 104 -1.31 13.78 -7.17
N ASP A 105 -0.06 14.18 -7.45
CA ASP A 105 0.75 15.04 -6.56
C ASP A 105 0.05 16.39 -6.29
N ARG A 106 -0.75 16.90 -7.24
CA ARG A 106 -1.50 18.16 -7.07
C ARG A 106 -2.80 17.97 -6.28
N VAL A 107 -3.53 16.87 -6.51
CA VAL A 107 -4.93 16.75 -6.05
C VAL A 107 -5.10 15.88 -4.81
N LEU A 108 -4.30 14.81 -4.66
CA LEU A 108 -4.49 13.85 -3.57
C LEU A 108 -4.15 14.41 -2.18
N PRO A 109 -3.14 15.29 -1.97
CA PRO A 109 -2.82 15.79 -0.64
C PRO A 109 -4.01 16.46 0.06
N ALA A 110 -4.87 17.16 -0.68
CA ALA A 110 -6.07 17.82 -0.14
C ALA A 110 -7.07 16.83 0.48
N VAL A 111 -7.05 15.56 0.07
CA VAL A 111 -7.91 14.51 0.62
C VAL A 111 -7.16 13.61 1.61
N GLN A 112 -5.90 13.25 1.32
CA GLN A 112 -5.11 12.32 2.13
C GLN A 112 -4.59 12.93 3.43
N GLU A 113 -4.15 14.19 3.42
CA GLU A 113 -3.57 14.84 4.62
C GLU A 113 -4.56 15.01 5.77
N PRO A 114 -5.82 15.44 5.54
CA PRO A 114 -6.80 15.57 6.61
C PRO A 114 -7.06 14.26 7.37
N LEU A 115 -6.93 13.09 6.72
CA LEU A 115 -7.17 11.80 7.37
C LEU A 115 -6.16 11.47 8.48
N LEU A 116 -4.97 12.06 8.46
CA LEU A 116 -4.00 11.93 9.56
C LEU A 116 -4.51 12.50 10.89
N LYS A 117 -5.52 13.39 10.83
CA LYS A 117 -6.10 14.05 12.01
C LYS A 117 -7.33 13.32 12.55
N LEU A 118 -7.76 12.24 11.89
CA LEU A 118 -8.97 11.49 12.26
C LEU A 118 -8.82 10.84 13.65
N ASP A 119 -7.69 10.18 13.90
CA ASP A 119 -7.40 9.45 15.12
C ASP A 119 -5.87 9.25 15.22
N SER A 120 -5.32 9.21 16.44
CA SER A 120 -3.88 9.04 16.65
C SER A 120 -3.32 7.71 16.15
N ARG A 121 -4.19 6.71 15.92
CA ARG A 121 -3.85 5.42 15.32
C ARG A 121 -3.59 5.52 13.81
N VAL A 122 -4.01 6.59 13.14
CA VAL A 122 -3.79 6.75 11.69
C VAL A 122 -2.34 7.12 11.41
N VAL A 123 -1.55 6.14 10.94
CA VAL A 123 -0.17 6.39 10.53
C VAL A 123 -0.11 7.06 9.17
N PHE A 124 -0.94 6.64 8.20
CA PHE A 124 -1.06 7.23 6.88
C PHE A 124 -2.37 6.86 6.17
N CYS A 125 -2.67 7.58 5.08
CA CYS A 125 -3.65 7.20 4.08
C CYS A 125 -3.07 7.48 2.68
N ALA A 126 -3.26 6.56 1.76
CA ALA A 126 -2.78 6.69 0.38
C ALA A 126 -3.75 6.03 -0.60
N ALA A 127 -3.91 6.64 -1.77
CA ALA A 127 -4.49 5.99 -2.93
C ALA A 127 -3.39 5.28 -3.72
N VAL A 128 -3.65 4.04 -4.11
CA VAL A 128 -2.77 3.22 -4.94
C VAL A 128 -3.54 2.74 -6.16
N ASP A 129 -2.84 2.40 -7.23
CA ASP A 129 -3.45 1.72 -8.34
C ASP A 129 -3.59 0.21 -8.10
N THR A 130 -4.27 -0.47 -9.02
CA THR A 130 -4.59 -1.92 -8.93
C THR A 130 -3.37 -2.85 -9.00
N ASN A 131 -2.20 -2.32 -9.34
CA ASN A 131 -0.93 -3.05 -9.35
C ASN A 131 -0.07 -2.73 -8.11
N GLY A 132 -0.59 -1.94 -7.16
CA GLY A 132 0.10 -1.56 -5.94
C GLY A 132 1.05 -0.37 -6.14
N TYR A 133 0.96 0.38 -7.24
CA TYR A 133 1.73 1.59 -7.42
C TYR A 133 1.13 2.73 -6.59
N LEU A 134 1.96 3.33 -5.74
CA LEU A 134 1.61 4.46 -4.90
C LEU A 134 2.21 5.72 -5.50
N PRO A 135 1.47 6.53 -6.29
CA PRO A 135 2.02 7.70 -6.96
C PRO A 135 2.40 8.80 -5.96
N THR A 136 1.49 9.09 -5.02
CA THR A 136 1.54 10.23 -4.10
C THR A 136 1.20 9.75 -2.71
N HIS A 137 2.12 9.93 -1.75
CA HIS A 137 1.90 9.58 -0.36
C HIS A 137 1.51 10.83 0.45
N ASN A 138 1.15 10.65 1.72
CA ASN A 138 1.20 11.74 2.69
C ASN A 138 2.55 12.50 2.66
N LEU A 139 2.52 13.79 2.96
CA LEU A 139 3.67 14.70 2.84
C LEU A 139 4.88 14.24 3.64
N LYS A 140 4.66 13.75 4.88
CA LYS A 140 5.73 13.23 5.75
C LYS A 140 6.48 12.03 5.17
N PHE A 141 5.91 11.35 4.18
CA PHE A 141 6.46 10.17 3.51
C PHE A 141 6.73 10.42 2.00
N SER A 142 6.68 11.67 1.56
CA SER A 142 6.95 12.09 0.17
C SER A 142 8.17 12.99 0.07
N GLN A 143 9.16 12.78 0.93
CA GLN A 143 10.38 13.59 0.95
C GLN A 143 11.28 13.22 -0.24
N PRO A 144 12.05 14.18 -0.81
CA PRO A 144 12.99 13.88 -1.86
C PRO A 144 14.06 12.89 -1.37
N GLN A 145 14.46 11.93 -2.20
CA GLN A 145 15.52 11.00 -1.83
C GLN A 145 16.88 11.71 -1.73
N GLY A 146 17.69 11.27 -0.77
CA GLY A 146 19.10 11.64 -0.61
C GLY A 146 20.02 10.43 -0.71
N SER A 147 21.25 10.56 -0.20
CA SER A 147 22.25 9.48 -0.22
C SER A 147 22.05 8.40 0.86
N ASP A 148 21.22 8.66 1.87
CA ASP A 148 20.96 7.71 2.96
C ASP A 148 19.75 6.82 2.63
N GLN A 149 20.04 5.55 2.31
CA GLN A 149 19.04 4.55 1.96
C GLN A 149 18.04 4.27 3.09
N VAL A 150 18.50 4.27 4.35
CA VAL A 150 17.63 4.01 5.51
C VAL A 150 16.65 5.16 5.70
N TRP A 151 17.15 6.39 5.56
CA TRP A 151 16.31 7.58 5.58
C TRP A 151 15.30 7.57 4.42
N ASN A 152 15.73 7.23 3.20
CA ASN A 152 14.86 7.16 2.01
C ASN A 152 13.75 6.13 2.20
N ALA A 153 14.09 4.94 2.71
CA ALA A 153 13.11 3.88 2.96
C ALA A 153 12.00 4.30 3.93
N ALA A 154 12.33 5.16 4.90
CA ALA A 154 11.38 5.70 5.87
C ALA A 154 10.59 6.91 5.37
N ASN A 155 11.23 7.82 4.60
CA ASN A 155 10.68 9.16 4.32
C ASN A 155 10.29 9.41 2.85
N SER A 156 10.74 8.57 1.92
CA SER A 156 10.49 8.67 0.47
C SER A 156 9.71 7.45 -0.03
N ARG A 157 8.53 7.22 0.56
CA ARG A 157 7.69 6.03 0.32
C ARG A 157 6.73 6.21 -0.86
N ASN A 158 6.59 7.43 -1.39
CA ASN A 158 5.88 7.69 -2.63
C ASN A 158 6.61 7.10 -3.85
N ARG A 159 5.90 7.01 -4.97
CA ARG A 159 6.39 6.54 -6.28
C ARG A 159 6.89 5.09 -6.27
N ARG A 160 6.44 4.27 -5.32
CA ARG A 160 6.89 2.87 -5.16
C ARG A 160 5.81 1.89 -5.59
N LEU A 161 6.24 0.75 -6.08
CA LEU A 161 5.40 -0.43 -6.30
C LEU A 161 5.45 -1.31 -5.05
N PHE A 162 4.31 -1.47 -4.38
CA PHE A 162 4.16 -2.35 -3.24
C PHE A 162 3.62 -3.70 -3.71
N THR A 163 4.48 -4.71 -3.70
CA THR A 163 4.16 -6.07 -4.17
C THR A 163 3.96 -7.06 -3.03
N ASP A 164 4.04 -6.59 -1.78
CA ASP A 164 3.73 -7.40 -0.60
C ASP A 164 2.22 -7.64 -0.46
N ARG A 165 1.86 -8.64 0.36
CA ARG A 165 0.46 -9.05 0.56
C ARG A 165 -0.44 -7.89 0.99
N THR A 166 0.04 -7.03 1.88
CA THR A 166 -0.75 -5.92 2.42
C THR A 166 -0.89 -4.82 1.37
N GLY A 167 0.20 -4.47 0.67
CA GLY A 167 0.16 -3.51 -0.42
C GLY A 167 -0.80 -3.90 -1.55
N LEU A 168 -0.73 -5.17 -1.99
CA LEU A 168 -1.63 -5.68 -3.02
C LEU A 168 -3.07 -5.87 -2.53
N GLY A 169 -3.27 -6.20 -1.25
CA GLY A 169 -4.60 -6.27 -0.64
C GLY A 169 -5.26 -4.91 -0.46
N ALA A 170 -4.49 -3.83 -0.36
CA ALA A 170 -5.03 -2.47 -0.37
C ALA A 170 -5.37 -1.97 -1.79
N ALA A 171 -4.73 -2.54 -2.81
CA ALA A 171 -4.94 -2.21 -4.21
C ALA A 171 -6.17 -2.89 -4.86
N ARG A 172 -6.75 -3.91 -4.20
CA ARG A 172 -7.79 -4.80 -4.76
C ARG A 172 -8.92 -5.06 -3.77
#